data_AF-A0A2E0I583-F1
#
_entry.id   AF-A0A2E0I583-F1
#
_cell.length_a   1.000
_cell.length_b   1.000
_cell.length_c   1.000
_cell.angle_alpha   90.00
_cell.angle_beta   90.00
_cell.angle_gamma   90.00
#
_symmetry.space_group_name_H-M   'P 1'
#
loop_
_entity.id
_entity.type
_entity.pdbx_description
1 polymer ?
#
loop_
_entity_poly.entity_id
_entity_poly.type
_entity_poly.pdbx_seq_one_letter_code
_entity_poly.pdbx_strand_id
1 'polypeptide(L)'
;AWNELQDYPQFFEVKDKLDIFRIHKIADEFEIDYYIVGNGDEYQRINELVNTNFSMVIPLNFPDTYDVSNPQAADMVSLKKMKHWELAPTNPAVLFENDIFVAFTSSKLKKKSQFLDKVKTAIEHGLSESDALAALTINPAEMIEMSHRLGTLEKGKLANFIVSSAPIFEDAELISNWIQGKEYAINTPKSIDFRGNYLSSENDTLKISGSLEKYSGKLHIDSLDFKVKLTQEGPHLNLQYETDDGVYRINVLKEKQTLVGTGVNPKGQTFDWSAQLIEAFEELDEIE
;
A
#
# COMPACT_ATOMS: atom_id res chain seq x y z
N ALA A 1 -12.27 24.26 27.83
CA ALA A 1 -12.29 22.87 27.34
C ALA A 1 -13.49 22.61 26.42
N TRP A 2 -14.71 22.34 26.91
CA TRP A 2 -15.85 21.99 26.02
C TRP A 2 -16.29 23.16 25.13
N ASN A 3 -16.49 24.37 25.69
CA ASN A 3 -16.84 25.56 24.91
C ASN A 3 -15.78 25.95 23.86
N GLU A 4 -14.49 25.71 24.15
CA GLU A 4 -13.38 26.04 23.23
C GLU A 4 -13.26 25.03 22.09
N LEU A 5 -13.86 23.84 22.24
CA LEU A 5 -13.87 22.82 21.19
C LEU A 5 -15.03 23.00 20.22
N GLN A 6 -16.02 23.84 20.54
CA GLN A 6 -17.20 24.09 19.69
C GLN A 6 -16.82 24.77 18.36
N ASP A 7 -15.74 25.54 18.36
CA ASP A 7 -15.26 26.26 17.16
C ASP A 7 -14.54 25.36 16.15
N TYR A 8 -14.30 24.08 16.48
CA TYR A 8 -13.70 23.12 15.56
C TYR A 8 -14.75 22.25 14.88
N PRO A 9 -14.44 21.67 13.70
CA PRO A 9 -15.25 20.64 13.07
C PRO A 9 -15.72 19.54 14.03
N GLN A 10 -17.04 19.36 14.16
CA GLN A 10 -17.64 18.39 15.06
C GLN A 10 -17.96 17.09 14.32
N PHE A 11 -17.48 15.96 14.85
CA PHE A 11 -17.77 14.63 14.31
C PHE A 11 -18.69 13.88 15.27
N PHE A 12 -19.80 13.34 14.74
CA PHE A 12 -20.77 12.57 15.53
C PHE A 12 -20.87 11.15 15.01
N GLU A 13 -20.46 10.17 15.82
CA GLU A 13 -20.57 8.75 15.47
C GLU A 13 -21.95 8.18 15.79
N VAL A 14 -22.56 7.56 14.78
CA VAL A 14 -23.87 6.91 14.90
C VAL A 14 -23.72 5.39 14.99
N LYS A 15 -24.66 4.71 15.66
CA LYS A 15 -24.63 3.24 15.82
C LYS A 15 -25.55 2.51 14.83
N ASP A 16 -26.57 3.19 14.35
CA ASP A 16 -27.44 2.70 13.29
C ASP A 16 -27.89 3.82 12.35
N LYS A 17 -28.48 3.46 11.21
CA LYS A 17 -29.03 4.42 10.22
C LYS A 17 -30.15 5.32 10.75
N LEU A 18 -30.88 4.92 11.80
CA LEU A 18 -31.95 5.73 12.38
C LEU A 18 -31.40 6.83 13.28
N ASP A 19 -30.26 6.58 13.91
CA ASP A 19 -29.55 7.58 14.71
C ASP A 19 -29.19 8.80 13.87
N ILE A 20 -28.88 8.65 12.57
CA ILE A 20 -28.62 9.76 11.64
C ILE A 20 -29.81 10.75 11.62
N PHE A 21 -31.04 10.24 11.59
CA PHE A 21 -32.22 11.10 11.58
C PHE A 21 -32.58 11.67 12.96
N ARG A 22 -32.14 11.00 14.03
CA ARG A 22 -32.27 11.55 15.39
C ARG A 22 -31.31 12.72 15.58
N ILE A 23 -30.05 12.57 15.16
CA ILE A 23 -29.07 13.65 15.23
C ILE A 23 -29.44 14.80 14.29
N HIS A 24 -30.03 14.53 13.12
CA HIS A 24 -30.55 15.59 12.24
C HIS A 24 -31.55 16.50 12.95
N LYS A 25 -32.49 15.96 13.72
CA LYS A 25 -33.45 16.78 14.48
C LYS A 25 -32.78 17.67 15.53
N ILE A 26 -31.74 17.14 16.18
CA ILE A 26 -30.98 17.90 17.18
C ILE A 26 -30.14 18.99 16.49
N ALA A 27 -29.44 18.63 15.42
CA ALA A 27 -28.65 19.56 14.63
C ALA A 27 -29.49 20.72 14.11
N ASP A 28 -30.69 20.43 13.58
CA ASP A 28 -31.64 21.43 13.08
C ASP A 28 -32.22 22.31 14.21
N GLU A 29 -32.60 21.71 15.35
CA GLU A 29 -33.16 22.46 16.49
C GLU A 29 -32.15 23.43 17.12
N PHE A 30 -30.87 23.04 17.16
CA PHE A 30 -29.82 23.81 17.81
C PHE A 30 -28.89 24.54 16.83
N GLU A 31 -29.16 24.46 15.52
CA GLU A 31 -28.35 25.05 14.45
C GLU A 31 -26.86 24.64 14.55
N ILE A 32 -26.60 23.34 14.76
CA ILE A 32 -25.25 22.79 14.90
C ILE A 32 -24.87 21.97 13.67
N ASP A 33 -23.73 22.28 13.08
CA ASP A 33 -23.16 21.51 11.97
C ASP A 33 -22.37 20.30 12.46
N TYR A 34 -22.71 19.11 11.95
CA TYR A 34 -22.00 17.87 12.25
C TYR A 34 -21.54 17.16 10.98
N TYR A 35 -20.34 16.59 11.05
CA TYR A 35 -19.90 15.50 10.19
C TYR A 35 -20.30 14.18 10.82
N ILE A 36 -21.06 13.35 10.11
CA ILE A 36 -21.59 12.09 10.67
C ILE A 36 -20.66 10.93 10.35
N VAL A 37 -20.18 10.22 11.38
CA VAL A 37 -19.44 8.97 11.20
C VAL A 37 -20.44 7.82 11.12
N GLY A 38 -20.61 7.29 9.91
CA GLY A 38 -21.65 6.32 9.55
C GLY A 38 -21.34 4.86 9.94
N ASN A 39 -22.15 3.94 9.41
CA ASN A 39 -22.07 2.50 9.63
C ASN A 39 -21.85 1.67 8.36
N GLY A 40 -21.95 2.27 7.17
CA GLY A 40 -21.84 1.53 5.90
C GLY A 40 -23.17 0.92 5.44
N ASP A 41 -24.30 1.36 6.00
CA ASP A 41 -25.65 0.92 5.63
C ASP A 41 -26.58 2.08 5.22
N GLU A 42 -25.98 3.24 4.90
CA GLU A 42 -26.65 4.49 4.55
C GLU A 42 -27.54 4.37 3.29
N TYR A 43 -27.10 3.58 2.30
CA TYR A 43 -27.83 3.28 1.06
C TYR A 43 -29.27 2.79 1.31
N GLN A 44 -29.57 2.22 2.49
CA GLN A 44 -30.90 1.73 2.82
C GLN A 44 -31.93 2.84 3.00
N ARG A 45 -31.50 4.09 3.24
CA ARG A 45 -32.35 5.26 3.50
C ARG A 45 -31.84 6.51 2.76
N ILE A 46 -31.25 6.31 1.59
CA ILE A 46 -30.62 7.39 0.81
C ILE A 46 -31.58 8.55 0.54
N ASN A 47 -32.83 8.25 0.18
CA ASN A 47 -33.86 9.26 -0.10
C ASN A 47 -34.13 10.19 1.09
N GLU A 48 -34.05 9.68 2.32
CA GLU A 48 -34.21 10.51 3.51
C GLU A 48 -32.88 11.18 3.90
N LEU A 49 -31.75 10.50 3.69
CA LEU A 49 -30.42 11.01 4.02
C LEU A 49 -30.09 12.29 3.25
N VAL A 50 -30.43 12.36 1.95
CA VAL A 50 -30.20 13.56 1.13
C VAL A 50 -30.84 14.81 1.76
N ASN A 51 -32.02 14.67 2.39
CA ASN A 51 -32.70 15.80 3.02
C ASN A 51 -32.03 16.28 4.32
N THR A 52 -31.05 15.53 4.85
CA THR A 52 -30.34 15.94 6.07
C THR A 52 -29.20 16.93 5.80
N ASN A 53 -28.73 17.02 4.55
CA ASN A 53 -27.55 17.77 4.14
C ASN A 53 -26.26 17.42 4.91
N PHE A 54 -26.23 16.27 5.59
CA PHE A 54 -25.04 15.87 6.33
C PHE A 54 -23.92 15.44 5.40
N SER A 55 -22.72 15.87 5.76
CA SER A 55 -21.47 15.31 5.26
C SER A 55 -21.09 14.07 6.07
N MET A 56 -20.54 13.05 5.41
CA MET A 56 -20.42 11.71 5.98
C MET A 56 -18.98 11.20 5.98
N VAL A 57 -18.57 10.60 7.10
CA VAL A 57 -17.34 9.78 7.19
C VAL A 57 -17.75 8.30 7.21
N ILE A 58 -17.45 7.58 6.13
CA ILE A 58 -17.96 6.23 5.89
C ILE A 58 -16.89 5.18 6.19
N PRO A 59 -17.15 4.24 7.11
CA PRO A 59 -16.29 3.09 7.32
C PRO A 59 -16.50 2.06 6.21
N LEU A 60 -15.44 1.68 5.50
CA LEU A 60 -15.51 0.67 4.43
C LEU A 60 -15.41 -0.76 4.97
N ASN A 61 -16.33 -1.13 5.87
CA ASN A 61 -16.35 -2.44 6.53
C ASN A 61 -17.47 -3.33 5.96
N PHE A 62 -17.32 -3.71 4.68
CA PHE A 62 -18.29 -4.60 4.03
C PHE A 62 -18.30 -5.99 4.66
N PRO A 63 -19.48 -6.62 4.79
CA PRO A 63 -19.61 -7.95 5.38
C PRO A 63 -18.82 -9.00 4.56
N ASP A 64 -18.28 -9.98 5.27
CA ASP A 64 -17.58 -11.10 4.65
C ASP A 64 -18.56 -12.02 3.90
N THR A 65 -18.06 -12.76 2.91
CA THR A 65 -18.83 -13.76 2.18
C THR A 65 -19.40 -14.81 3.13
N TYR A 66 -20.70 -15.09 3.01
CA TYR A 66 -21.31 -16.19 3.74
C TYR A 66 -20.89 -17.53 3.11
N ASP A 67 -20.43 -18.47 3.92
CA ASP A 67 -20.21 -19.84 3.47
C ASP A 67 -21.55 -20.54 3.26
N VAL A 68 -22.03 -20.51 2.03
CA VAL A 68 -23.26 -21.16 1.58
C VAL A 68 -23.02 -22.60 1.08
N SER A 69 -21.80 -23.14 1.24
CA SER A 69 -21.51 -24.53 0.85
C SER A 69 -22.26 -25.55 1.73
N ASN A 70 -22.64 -25.15 2.94
CA ASN A 70 -23.45 -25.94 3.84
C ASN A 70 -24.93 -25.51 3.73
N PRO A 71 -25.83 -26.39 3.23
CA PRO A 71 -27.26 -26.08 3.07
C PRO A 71 -27.94 -25.63 4.37
N GLN A 72 -27.58 -26.22 5.52
CA GLN A 72 -28.11 -25.80 6.82
C GLN A 72 -27.62 -24.42 7.24
N ALA A 73 -26.39 -24.03 6.87
CA ALA A 73 -25.88 -22.68 7.14
C ALA A 73 -26.53 -21.64 6.22
N ALA A 74 -26.78 -22.00 4.96
CA ALA A 74 -27.49 -21.17 3.99
C ALA A 74 -28.92 -20.82 4.45
N ASP A 75 -29.65 -21.79 5.00
CA ASP A 75 -31.00 -21.58 5.57
C ASP A 75 -31.00 -20.64 6.80
N MET A 76 -29.87 -20.54 7.52
CA MET A 76 -29.73 -19.67 8.69
C MET A 76 -29.35 -18.21 8.35
N VAL A 77 -28.94 -17.93 7.11
CA VAL A 77 -28.66 -16.55 6.68
C VAL A 77 -29.99 -15.88 6.31
N SER A 78 -30.40 -14.89 7.11
CA SER A 78 -31.63 -14.16 6.81
C SER A 78 -31.51 -13.37 5.50
N LEU A 79 -32.63 -13.20 4.79
CA LEU A 79 -32.71 -12.39 3.57
C LEU A 79 -32.11 -10.99 3.76
N LYS A 80 -32.31 -10.39 4.94
CA LYS A 80 -31.74 -9.10 5.31
C LYS A 80 -30.21 -9.12 5.28
N LYS A 81 -29.57 -10.18 5.76
CA LYS A 81 -28.11 -10.34 5.76
C LYS A 81 -27.58 -10.54 4.35
N MET A 82 -28.22 -11.38 3.53
CA MET A 82 -27.83 -11.56 2.12
C MET A 82 -27.92 -10.25 1.34
N LYS A 83 -29.04 -9.53 1.48
CA LYS A 83 -29.23 -8.22 0.84
C LYS A 83 -28.19 -7.19 1.32
N HIS A 84 -27.81 -7.21 2.59
CA HIS A 84 -26.77 -6.32 3.08
C HIS A 84 -25.39 -6.69 2.52
N TRP A 85 -25.09 -7.97 2.40
CA TRP A 85 -23.84 -8.43 1.80
C TRP A 85 -23.68 -8.00 0.35
N GLU A 86 -24.75 -8.10 -0.43
CA GLU A 86 -24.75 -7.69 -1.84
C GLU A 86 -24.68 -6.16 -2.01
N LEU A 87 -25.39 -5.40 -1.17
CA LEU A 87 -25.55 -3.95 -1.37
C LEU A 87 -24.57 -3.07 -0.58
N ALA A 88 -23.97 -3.56 0.52
CA ALA A 88 -23.04 -2.74 1.30
C ALA A 88 -21.86 -2.17 0.47
N PRO A 89 -21.26 -2.93 -0.49
CA PRO A 89 -20.22 -2.39 -1.34
C PRO A 89 -20.64 -1.23 -2.24
N THR A 90 -21.93 -1.13 -2.61
CA THR A 90 -22.44 -0.03 -3.45
C THR A 90 -22.66 1.25 -2.64
N ASN A 91 -22.61 1.19 -1.31
CA ASN A 91 -22.91 2.32 -0.43
C ASN A 91 -22.11 3.58 -0.77
N PRO A 92 -20.78 3.53 -0.98
CA PRO A 92 -20.04 4.73 -1.36
C PRO A 92 -20.52 5.34 -2.67
N ALA A 93 -20.73 4.52 -3.71
CA ALA A 93 -21.20 4.97 -5.02
C ALA A 93 -22.56 5.68 -4.90
N VAL A 94 -23.51 5.07 -4.20
CA VAL A 94 -24.85 5.62 -3.97
C VAL A 94 -24.79 6.98 -3.25
N LEU A 95 -23.87 7.17 -2.30
CA LEU A 95 -23.71 8.45 -1.61
C LEU A 95 -23.19 9.54 -2.56
N PHE A 96 -22.15 9.25 -3.34
CA PHE A 96 -21.60 10.19 -4.31
C PHE A 96 -22.60 10.52 -5.44
N GLU A 97 -23.35 9.54 -5.94
CA GLU A 97 -24.41 9.75 -6.94
C GLU A 97 -25.54 10.67 -6.48
N ASN A 98 -25.71 10.82 -5.16
CA ASN A 98 -26.71 11.70 -4.54
C ASN A 98 -26.07 12.97 -3.97
N ASP A 99 -24.89 13.36 -4.47
CA ASP A 99 -24.16 14.59 -4.10
C ASP A 99 -23.85 14.72 -2.60
N ILE A 100 -23.76 13.59 -1.89
CA ILE A 100 -23.38 13.60 -0.47
C ILE A 100 -21.86 13.70 -0.37
N PHE A 101 -21.39 14.67 0.40
CA PHE A 101 -19.96 14.87 0.63
C PHE A 101 -19.40 13.79 1.57
N VAL A 102 -18.49 12.96 1.06
CA VAL A 102 -18.02 11.74 1.75
C VAL A 102 -16.51 11.70 1.94
N ALA A 103 -16.07 11.28 3.12
CA ALA A 103 -14.70 10.82 3.37
C ALA A 103 -14.69 9.36 3.85
N PHE A 104 -13.61 8.62 3.62
CA PHE A 104 -13.51 7.21 4.06
C PHE A 104 -12.68 7.03 5.32
N THR A 105 -13.01 6.00 6.10
CA THR A 105 -12.26 5.63 7.31
C THR A 105 -12.08 4.11 7.46
N SER A 106 -10.99 3.73 8.13
CA SER A 106 -10.69 2.34 8.47
C SER A 106 -11.18 1.94 9.87
N SER A 107 -11.90 2.81 10.58
CA SER A 107 -12.21 2.68 12.02
C SER A 107 -12.91 1.36 12.41
N LYS A 108 -13.77 0.80 11.54
CA LYS A 108 -14.53 -0.43 11.80
C LYS A 108 -13.92 -1.70 11.18
N LEU A 109 -12.78 -1.58 10.51
CA LEU A 109 -12.09 -2.73 9.93
C LEU A 109 -11.30 -3.49 11.00
N LYS A 110 -11.47 -4.82 11.04
CA LYS A 110 -10.65 -5.71 11.89
C LYS A 110 -9.17 -5.67 11.50
N LYS A 111 -8.89 -5.65 10.20
CA LYS A 111 -7.53 -5.55 9.64
C LYS A 111 -7.44 -4.29 8.80
N LYS A 112 -6.75 -3.26 9.31
CA LYS A 112 -6.57 -1.98 8.60
C LYS A 112 -5.83 -2.14 7.26
N SER A 113 -5.02 -3.19 7.12
CA SER A 113 -4.33 -3.51 5.86
C SER A 113 -5.28 -3.82 4.70
N GLN A 114 -6.53 -4.22 4.99
CA GLN A 114 -7.55 -4.51 3.97
C GLN A 114 -8.27 -3.25 3.47
N PHE A 115 -7.96 -2.07 4.02
CA PHE A 115 -8.72 -0.86 3.72
C PHE A 115 -8.68 -0.51 2.23
N LEU A 116 -7.50 -0.58 1.60
CA LEU A 116 -7.38 -0.29 0.17
C LEU A 116 -8.14 -1.32 -0.67
N ASP A 117 -8.12 -2.60 -0.30
CA ASP A 117 -8.91 -3.64 -0.98
C ASP A 117 -10.42 -3.32 -0.91
N LYS A 118 -10.90 -2.80 0.23
CA LYS A 118 -12.30 -2.40 0.38
C LYS A 118 -12.64 -1.18 -0.47
N VAL A 119 -11.71 -0.24 -0.67
CA VAL A 119 -11.88 0.85 -1.64
C VAL A 119 -12.01 0.29 -3.06
N LYS A 120 -11.13 -0.64 -3.46
CA LYS A 120 -11.21 -1.32 -4.76
C LYS A 120 -12.54 -2.04 -4.96
N THR A 121 -13.02 -2.76 -3.94
CA THR A 121 -14.34 -3.39 -3.97
C THR A 121 -15.46 -2.36 -4.18
N ALA A 122 -15.38 -1.18 -3.57
CA ALA A 122 -16.38 -0.12 -3.80
C ALA A 122 -16.34 0.40 -5.26
N ILE A 123 -15.15 0.51 -5.85
CA ILE A 123 -14.96 0.90 -7.25
C ILE A 123 -15.56 -0.14 -8.19
N GLU A 124 -15.30 -1.42 -7.95
CA GLU A 124 -15.93 -2.54 -8.67
C GLU A 124 -17.47 -2.50 -8.61
N HIS A 125 -18.03 -1.86 -7.57
CA HIS A 125 -19.47 -1.72 -7.33
C HIS A 125 -20.03 -0.33 -7.69
N GLY A 126 -19.32 0.43 -8.52
CA GLY A 126 -19.83 1.65 -9.17
C GLY A 126 -19.24 2.97 -8.67
N LEU A 127 -18.37 2.96 -7.65
CA LEU A 127 -17.68 4.17 -7.23
C LEU A 127 -16.64 4.58 -8.28
N SER A 128 -16.61 5.84 -8.69
CA SER A 128 -15.55 6.30 -9.61
C SER A 128 -14.20 6.38 -8.89
N GLU A 129 -13.10 6.13 -9.61
CA GLU A 129 -11.75 6.27 -9.03
C GLU A 129 -11.46 7.70 -8.56
N SER A 130 -12.03 8.71 -9.25
CA SER A 130 -11.90 10.11 -8.88
C SER A 130 -12.56 10.39 -7.53
N ASP A 131 -13.77 9.87 -7.31
CA ASP A 131 -14.50 10.03 -6.05
C ASP A 131 -13.83 9.25 -4.92
N ALA A 132 -13.33 8.05 -5.22
CA ALA A 132 -12.54 7.27 -4.27
C ALA A 132 -11.27 8.04 -3.83
N LEU A 133 -10.56 8.66 -4.78
CA LEU A 133 -9.38 9.47 -4.48
C LEU A 133 -9.76 10.71 -3.66
N ALA A 134 -10.84 11.40 -4.02
CA ALA A 134 -11.33 12.57 -3.30
C ALA A 134 -11.69 12.24 -1.85
N ALA A 135 -12.42 11.14 -1.62
CA ALA A 135 -12.81 10.63 -0.30
C ALA A 135 -11.62 10.27 0.62
N LEU A 136 -10.46 9.99 0.02
CA LEU A 136 -9.21 9.66 0.72
C LEU A 136 -8.27 10.86 0.89
N THR A 137 -8.51 11.96 0.19
CA THR A 137 -7.55 13.07 0.08
C THR A 137 -8.18 14.43 0.38
N ILE A 138 -8.81 15.07 -0.61
CA ILE A 138 -9.32 16.43 -0.48
C ILE A 138 -10.53 16.52 0.44
N ASN A 139 -11.45 15.55 0.39
CA ASN A 139 -12.67 15.59 1.21
C ASN A 139 -12.36 15.60 2.72
N PRO A 140 -11.56 14.65 3.27
CA PRO A 140 -11.20 14.71 4.69
C PRO A 140 -10.36 15.96 5.03
N ALA A 141 -9.58 16.50 4.09
CA ALA A 141 -8.85 17.75 4.32
C ALA A 141 -9.79 18.97 4.42
N GLU A 142 -10.87 19.01 3.64
CA GLU A 142 -11.91 20.03 3.72
C GLU A 142 -12.72 19.90 5.00
N MET A 143 -13.10 18.68 5.41
CA MET A 143 -13.85 18.44 6.67
C MET A 143 -13.11 18.93 7.92
N ILE A 144 -11.77 18.98 7.89
CA ILE A 144 -10.96 19.49 9.00
C ILE A 144 -10.40 20.90 8.73
N GLU A 145 -10.90 21.60 7.71
CA GLU A 145 -10.53 22.96 7.33
C GLU A 145 -9.05 23.14 6.94
N MET A 146 -8.41 22.07 6.47
CA MET A 146 -6.98 22.02 6.12
C MET A 146 -6.72 21.85 4.62
N SER A 147 -7.74 21.99 3.76
CA SER A 147 -7.60 21.89 2.30
C SER A 147 -6.62 22.91 1.70
N HIS A 148 -6.37 24.03 2.38
CA HIS A 148 -5.35 25.02 2.02
C HIS A 148 -3.90 24.49 2.16
N ARG A 149 -3.70 23.36 2.87
CA ARG A 149 -2.38 22.73 3.09
C ARG A 149 -2.31 21.26 2.67
N LEU A 150 -3.44 20.56 2.59
CA LEU A 150 -3.54 19.12 2.42
C LEU A 150 -4.53 18.77 1.29
N GLY A 151 -4.53 17.49 0.89
CA GLY A 151 -5.57 16.90 0.05
C GLY A 151 -5.34 16.97 -1.46
N THR A 152 -4.51 17.88 -1.97
CA THR A 152 -4.13 17.92 -3.40
C THR A 152 -2.66 18.25 -3.61
N LEU A 153 -2.15 17.95 -4.82
CA LEU A 153 -0.80 18.27 -5.25
C LEU A 153 -0.77 19.61 -6.00
N GLU A 154 -0.69 20.69 -5.23
CA GLU A 154 -0.70 22.06 -5.74
C GLU A 154 0.43 22.89 -5.11
N LYS A 155 0.84 23.94 -5.83
CA LYS A 155 1.87 24.86 -5.35
C LYS A 155 1.43 25.52 -4.04
N GLY A 156 2.28 25.44 -3.02
CA GLY A 156 2.05 26.05 -1.70
C GLY A 156 1.45 25.11 -0.66
N LYS A 157 0.98 23.91 -1.07
CA LYS A 157 0.52 22.86 -0.13
C LYS A 157 1.70 22.03 0.38
N LEU A 158 1.46 21.25 1.44
CA LEU A 158 2.46 20.35 1.99
C LEU A 158 2.76 19.23 0.99
N ALA A 159 4.04 18.93 0.78
CA ALA A 159 4.51 17.86 -0.08
C ALA A 159 4.29 16.49 0.58
N ASN A 160 3.02 16.09 0.70
CA ASN A 160 2.57 14.79 1.16
C ASN A 160 1.99 14.02 -0.03
N PHE A 161 2.68 12.95 -0.46
CA PHE A 161 2.22 12.15 -1.59
C PHE A 161 2.82 10.74 -1.54
N ILE A 162 2.21 9.82 -2.27
CA ILE A 162 2.73 8.48 -2.47
C ILE A 162 3.17 8.31 -3.92
N VAL A 163 4.16 7.45 -4.13
CA VAL A 163 4.60 7.01 -5.45
C VAL A 163 4.31 5.54 -5.56
N SER A 164 3.58 5.14 -6.59
CA SER A 164 3.24 3.75 -6.88
C SER A 164 3.69 3.36 -8.29
N SER A 165 3.84 2.05 -8.56
CA SER A 165 4.26 1.54 -9.87
C SER A 165 3.20 1.71 -10.97
N ALA A 166 1.92 1.80 -10.58
CA ALA A 166 0.75 1.94 -11.44
C ALA A 166 -0.33 2.76 -10.69
N PRO A 167 -1.50 3.07 -11.30
CA PRO A 167 -2.62 3.69 -10.59
C PRO A 167 -2.96 2.92 -9.30
N ILE A 168 -3.13 3.63 -8.18
CA ILE A 168 -3.17 3.02 -6.84
C ILE A 168 -4.31 2.01 -6.61
N PHE A 169 -5.39 2.11 -7.39
CA PHE A 169 -6.54 1.22 -7.29
C PHE A 169 -6.43 -0.03 -8.20
N GLU A 170 -5.45 -0.07 -9.09
CA GLU A 170 -5.13 -1.24 -9.92
C GLU A 170 -4.14 -2.18 -9.19
N ASP A 171 -3.47 -3.07 -9.94
CA ASP A 171 -2.35 -3.86 -9.43
C ASP A 171 -1.09 -2.99 -9.33
N ALA A 172 -0.94 -2.30 -8.19
CA ALA A 172 0.10 -1.32 -7.95
C ALA A 172 0.90 -1.64 -6.68
N GLU A 173 2.23 -1.51 -6.80
CA GLU A 173 3.13 -1.56 -5.66
C GLU A 173 3.44 -0.15 -5.16
N LEU A 174 3.48 0.01 -3.84
CA LEU A 174 3.83 1.27 -3.21
C LEU A 174 5.36 1.42 -3.14
N ILE A 175 5.91 2.36 -3.91
CA ILE A 175 7.35 2.58 -4.05
C ILE A 175 7.87 3.42 -2.88
N SER A 176 7.28 4.60 -2.66
CA SER A 176 7.67 5.47 -1.56
C SER A 176 6.52 6.35 -1.08
N ASN A 177 6.62 6.77 0.18
CA ASN A 177 5.72 7.73 0.81
C ASN A 177 6.52 8.99 1.14
N TRP A 178 6.01 10.15 0.76
CA TRP A 178 6.64 11.44 1.00
C TRP A 178 5.84 12.19 2.04
N ILE A 179 6.51 12.62 3.11
CA ILE A 179 5.90 13.40 4.19
C ILE A 179 6.65 14.71 4.32
N GLN A 180 5.98 15.82 4.02
CA GLN A 180 6.53 17.17 4.03
C GLN A 180 7.84 17.28 3.22
N GLY A 181 7.89 16.60 2.07
CA GLY A 181 9.05 16.60 1.17
C GLY A 181 10.19 15.66 1.58
N LYS A 182 10.05 14.90 2.67
CA LYS A 182 10.98 13.83 3.05
C LYS A 182 10.48 12.49 2.53
N GLU A 183 11.32 11.79 1.78
CA GLU A 183 11.03 10.45 1.26
C GLU A 183 11.18 9.37 2.34
N TYR A 184 10.25 8.43 2.31
CA TYR A 184 10.26 7.17 3.04
C TYR A 184 10.07 6.04 2.02
N ALA A 185 11.18 5.42 1.59
CA ALA A 185 11.16 4.30 0.66
C ALA A 185 10.49 3.07 1.28
N ILE A 186 9.65 2.38 0.51
CA ILE A 186 8.90 1.20 0.93
C ILE A 186 9.35 0.02 0.07
N ASN A 187 8.99 0.02 -1.23
CA ASN A 187 9.48 -0.93 -2.21
C ASN A 187 10.35 -0.19 -3.22
N THR A 188 11.64 -0.10 -2.94
CA THR A 188 12.59 0.36 -3.96
C THR A 188 12.71 -0.74 -5.00
N PRO A 189 12.31 -0.52 -6.27
CA PRO A 189 12.61 -1.48 -7.31
C PRO A 189 14.11 -1.74 -7.31
N LYS A 190 14.51 -3.02 -7.22
CA LYS A 190 15.90 -3.44 -7.41
C LYS A 190 16.23 -3.27 -8.89
N SER A 191 16.45 -2.03 -9.32
CA SER A 191 16.68 -1.66 -10.72
C SER A 191 18.02 -2.17 -11.27
N ILE A 192 18.84 -2.80 -10.42
CA ILE A 192 20.15 -3.32 -10.77
C ILE A 192 20.04 -4.84 -10.82
N ASP A 193 19.99 -5.40 -12.02
CA ASP A 193 20.13 -6.84 -12.24
C ASP A 193 21.61 -7.22 -12.09
N PHE A 194 21.92 -8.06 -11.10
CA PHE A 194 23.28 -8.56 -10.88
C PHE A 194 23.52 -9.93 -11.53
N ARG A 195 22.54 -10.55 -12.18
CA ARG A 195 22.68 -11.87 -12.80
C ARG A 195 23.66 -11.86 -13.97
N GLY A 196 24.39 -12.98 -14.13
CA GLY A 196 25.42 -13.16 -15.16
C GLY A 196 26.65 -13.91 -14.63
N ASN A 197 27.59 -14.18 -15.53
CA ASN A 197 28.90 -14.72 -15.19
C ASN A 197 29.93 -13.58 -15.22
N TYR A 198 30.75 -13.51 -14.18
CA TYR A 198 31.75 -12.47 -13.99
C TYR A 198 33.13 -13.09 -13.78
N LEU A 199 34.16 -12.45 -14.30
CA LEU A 199 35.56 -12.78 -14.07
C LEU A 199 36.16 -11.79 -13.08
N SER A 200 36.61 -12.26 -11.92
CA SER A 200 37.24 -11.43 -10.88
C SER A 200 38.61 -10.93 -11.32
N SER A 201 39.12 -9.88 -10.66
CA SER A 201 40.50 -9.42 -10.82
C SER A 201 41.55 -10.46 -10.41
N GLU A 202 41.15 -11.51 -9.70
CA GLU A 202 41.99 -12.64 -9.27
C GLU A 202 41.87 -13.85 -10.22
N ASN A 203 41.18 -13.71 -11.36
CA ASN A 203 40.85 -14.76 -12.33
C ASN A 203 39.86 -15.83 -11.85
N ASP A 204 39.05 -15.54 -10.83
CA ASP A 204 37.96 -16.41 -10.39
C ASP A 204 36.69 -16.17 -11.20
N THR A 205 35.85 -17.19 -11.33
CA THR A 205 34.55 -17.04 -12.00
C THR A 205 33.41 -16.98 -10.99
N LEU A 206 32.71 -15.85 -10.93
CA LEU A 206 31.50 -15.67 -10.14
C LEU A 206 30.26 -15.81 -11.04
N LYS A 207 29.43 -16.81 -10.75
CA LYS A 207 28.13 -17.01 -11.40
C LYS A 207 27.00 -16.54 -10.48
N ILE A 208 26.19 -15.60 -10.96
CA ILE A 208 24.99 -15.09 -10.29
C ILE A 208 23.76 -15.48 -11.11
N SER A 209 22.85 -16.24 -10.51
CA SER A 209 21.58 -16.68 -11.12
C SER A 209 20.40 -16.50 -10.14
N GLY A 210 19.21 -16.96 -10.50
CA GLY A 210 17.98 -16.83 -9.70
C GLY A 210 17.06 -15.74 -10.22
N SER A 211 16.25 -15.14 -9.33
CA SER A 211 15.35 -14.03 -9.65
C SER A 211 15.90 -12.70 -9.12
N LEU A 212 15.34 -11.57 -9.57
CA LEU A 212 15.66 -10.23 -9.05
C LEU A 212 15.35 -10.08 -7.55
N GLU A 213 14.43 -10.90 -7.02
CA GLU A 213 14.12 -10.92 -5.60
C GLU A 213 15.16 -11.70 -4.79
N LYS A 214 15.66 -12.81 -5.34
CA LYS A 214 16.52 -13.77 -4.65
C LYS A 214 17.60 -14.33 -5.56
N TYR A 215 18.81 -13.78 -5.41
CA TYR A 215 19.99 -14.26 -6.11
C TYR A 215 20.57 -15.55 -5.50
N SER A 216 21.16 -16.37 -6.36
CA SER A 216 21.98 -17.52 -6.03
C SER A 216 23.37 -17.33 -6.63
N GLY A 217 24.41 -17.47 -5.82
CA GLY A 217 25.79 -17.25 -6.25
C GLY A 217 26.66 -18.50 -6.13
N LYS A 218 27.56 -18.69 -7.08
CA LYS A 218 28.61 -19.72 -7.06
C LYS A 218 29.92 -19.11 -7.51
N LEU A 219 30.98 -19.28 -6.72
CA LEU A 219 32.32 -18.78 -7.01
C LEU A 219 33.23 -19.96 -7.32
N HIS A 220 33.90 -19.93 -8.47
CA HIS A 220 34.85 -20.94 -8.91
C HIS A 220 36.26 -20.36 -8.78
N ILE A 221 37.05 -20.92 -7.86
CA ILE A 221 38.45 -20.55 -7.60
C ILE A 221 39.29 -21.78 -7.94
N ASP A 222 40.20 -21.65 -8.89
CA ASP A 222 41.06 -22.72 -9.43
C ASP A 222 40.32 -23.98 -9.93
N SER A 223 39.99 -24.89 -9.02
CA SER A 223 39.28 -26.15 -9.29
C SER A 223 38.21 -26.46 -8.24
N LEU A 224 37.91 -25.50 -7.37
CA LEU A 224 36.97 -25.62 -6.27
C LEU A 224 35.79 -24.68 -6.45
N ASP A 225 34.62 -25.17 -6.04
CA ASP A 225 33.36 -24.46 -6.13
C ASP A 225 32.85 -24.07 -4.75
N PHE A 226 32.64 -22.77 -4.54
CA PHE A 226 32.14 -22.22 -3.30
C PHE A 226 30.74 -21.64 -3.49
N LYS A 227 29.84 -21.95 -2.55
CA LYS A 227 28.51 -21.33 -2.51
C LYS A 227 28.64 -19.90 -1.99
N VAL A 228 28.08 -18.95 -2.72
CA VAL A 228 28.08 -17.53 -2.34
C VAL A 228 26.68 -17.13 -1.87
N LYS A 229 26.59 -16.67 -0.63
CA LYS A 229 25.38 -16.01 -0.12
C LYS A 229 25.35 -14.58 -0.66
N LEU A 230 24.26 -14.24 -1.35
CA LEU A 230 24.04 -12.94 -1.96
C LEU A 230 22.89 -12.20 -1.26
N THR A 231 23.07 -10.93 -0.94
CA THR A 231 22.02 -10.09 -0.35
C THR A 231 22.14 -8.68 -0.90
N GLN A 232 21.08 -8.20 -1.55
CA GLN A 232 21.04 -6.83 -2.08
C GLN A 232 20.46 -5.88 -1.05
N GLU A 233 21.21 -4.82 -0.73
CA GLU A 233 20.83 -3.75 0.17
C GLU A 233 20.95 -2.42 -0.58
N GLY A 234 19.82 -1.90 -1.07
CA GLY A 234 19.79 -0.74 -1.94
C GLY A 234 20.58 -0.96 -3.25
N PRO A 235 21.56 -0.10 -3.58
CA PRO A 235 22.37 -0.26 -4.79
C PRO A 235 23.52 -1.27 -4.62
N HIS A 236 23.79 -1.74 -3.40
CA HIS A 236 24.90 -2.63 -3.11
C HIS A 236 24.48 -4.10 -3.16
N LEU A 237 25.39 -4.95 -3.63
CA LEU A 237 25.30 -6.40 -3.48
C LEU A 237 26.35 -6.85 -2.46
N ASN A 238 25.89 -7.53 -1.41
CA ASN A 238 26.75 -8.20 -0.44
C ASN A 238 26.98 -9.65 -0.87
N LEU A 239 28.24 -10.06 -0.99
CA LEU A 239 28.69 -11.42 -1.27
C LEU A 239 29.37 -11.97 -0.02
N GLN A 240 29.02 -13.20 0.37
CA GLN A 240 29.70 -13.91 1.44
C GLN A 240 29.95 -15.36 1.01
N TYR A 241 31.19 -15.80 1.13
CA TYR A 241 31.59 -17.19 0.89
C TYR A 241 32.58 -17.65 1.95
N GLU A 242 32.66 -18.97 2.14
CA GLU A 242 33.49 -19.60 3.15
C GLU A 242 34.47 -20.55 2.47
N THR A 243 35.73 -20.48 2.91
CA THR A 243 36.84 -21.32 2.48
C THR A 243 37.44 -22.00 3.72
N ASP A 244 38.42 -22.88 3.54
CA ASP A 244 39.15 -23.50 4.66
C ASP A 244 39.85 -22.44 5.56
N ASP A 245 40.21 -21.29 5.00
CA ASP A 245 40.80 -20.16 5.73
C ASP A 245 39.78 -19.30 6.49
N GLY A 246 38.49 -19.54 6.27
CA GLY A 246 37.36 -18.86 6.92
C GLY A 246 36.47 -18.07 5.95
N VAL A 247 35.74 -17.11 6.51
CA VAL A 247 34.67 -16.37 5.82
C VAL A 247 35.17 -15.07 5.20
N TYR A 248 34.94 -14.92 3.91
CA TYR A 248 35.13 -13.68 3.14
C TYR A 248 33.80 -12.93 3.01
N ARG A 249 33.86 -11.60 3.10
CA ARG A 249 32.69 -10.71 2.92
C ARG A 249 33.04 -9.59 1.95
N ILE A 250 32.27 -9.41 0.89
CA ILE A 250 32.52 -8.40 -0.14
C ILE A 250 31.26 -7.57 -0.34
N ASN A 251 31.40 -6.26 -0.36
CA ASN A 251 30.33 -5.33 -0.72
C ASN A 251 30.68 -4.68 -2.05
N VAL A 252 29.77 -4.74 -3.03
CA VAL A 252 30.01 -4.24 -4.39
C VAL A 252 28.87 -3.40 -4.92
N LEU A 253 29.21 -2.50 -5.85
CA LEU A 253 28.32 -1.75 -6.71
C LEU A 253 28.47 -2.22 -8.16
N LYS A 254 27.42 -2.07 -8.97
CA LYS A 254 27.49 -2.33 -10.42
C LYS A 254 27.76 -1.02 -11.18
N GLU A 255 28.90 -0.95 -11.83
CA GLU A 255 29.27 0.12 -12.76
C GLU A 255 29.25 -0.44 -14.20
N LYS A 256 28.18 -0.15 -14.95
CA LYS A 256 27.94 -0.71 -16.29
C LYS A 256 27.98 -2.25 -16.28
N GLN A 257 29.09 -2.84 -16.71
CA GLN A 257 29.32 -4.29 -16.80
C GLN A 257 30.34 -4.78 -15.76
N THR A 258 30.75 -3.95 -14.82
CA THR A 258 31.76 -4.29 -13.81
C THR A 258 31.14 -4.21 -12.43
N LEU A 259 31.41 -5.19 -11.57
CA LEU A 259 31.18 -5.11 -10.15
C LEU A 259 32.45 -4.56 -9.49
N VAL A 260 32.33 -3.52 -8.68
CA VAL A 260 33.47 -2.86 -8.02
C VAL A 260 33.13 -2.65 -6.55
N GLY A 261 34.08 -2.93 -5.67
CA GLY A 261 33.90 -2.69 -4.25
C GLY A 261 35.05 -3.17 -3.40
N THR A 262 34.75 -3.48 -2.14
CA THR A 262 35.76 -3.85 -1.14
C THR A 262 35.38 -5.13 -0.42
N GLY A 263 36.37 -6.00 -0.22
CA GLY A 263 36.28 -7.22 0.55
C GLY A 263 36.96 -7.14 1.91
N VAL A 264 36.55 -8.00 2.83
CA VAL A 264 37.21 -8.26 4.11
C VAL A 264 37.50 -9.75 4.18
N ASN A 265 38.78 -10.08 4.38
CA ASN A 265 39.24 -11.47 4.50
C ASN A 265 39.01 -12.03 5.92
N PRO A 266 39.22 -13.33 6.16
CA PRO A 266 39.03 -13.94 7.48
C PRO A 266 39.91 -13.36 8.60
N LYS A 267 41.01 -12.69 8.23
CA LYS A 267 41.93 -12.00 9.16
C LYS A 267 41.49 -10.57 9.48
N GLY A 268 40.35 -10.11 8.94
CA GLY A 268 39.81 -8.76 9.12
C GLY A 268 40.52 -7.69 8.28
N GLN A 269 41.34 -8.08 7.31
CA GLN A 269 42.03 -7.13 6.43
C GLN A 269 41.13 -6.79 5.24
N THR A 270 41.05 -5.51 4.92
CA THR A 270 40.32 -5.00 3.76
C THR A 270 41.15 -5.11 2.49
N PHE A 271 40.49 -5.40 1.36
CA PHE A 271 41.11 -5.43 0.03
C PHE A 271 40.13 -4.90 -1.02
N ASP A 272 40.65 -4.35 -2.11
CA ASP A 272 39.84 -3.93 -3.26
C ASP A 272 39.46 -5.15 -4.08
N TRP A 273 38.21 -5.19 -4.56
CA TRP A 273 37.71 -6.31 -5.35
C TRP A 273 36.94 -5.80 -6.56
N SER A 274 37.15 -6.46 -7.70
CA SER A 274 36.38 -6.17 -8.91
C SER A 274 36.10 -7.44 -9.71
N ALA A 275 35.01 -7.43 -10.47
CA ALA A 275 34.72 -8.49 -11.43
C ALA A 275 34.02 -7.96 -12.68
N GLN A 276 34.49 -8.37 -13.86
CA GLN A 276 33.98 -7.96 -15.16
C GLN A 276 32.96 -8.98 -15.69
N LEU A 277 31.81 -8.53 -16.16
CA LEU A 277 30.82 -9.39 -16.81
C LEU A 277 31.41 -10.01 -18.08
N ILE A 278 31.37 -11.33 -18.17
CA ILE A 278 31.83 -12.11 -19.32
C ILE A 278 30.68 -12.76 -20.09
N GLU A 279 29.55 -13.00 -19.43
CA GLU A 279 28.35 -13.58 -20.04
C GLU A 279 27.10 -13.04 -19.32
N ALA A 280 26.15 -12.50 -20.09
CA ALA A 280 24.88 -12.02 -19.54
C ALA A 280 24.00 -13.21 -19.13
N PHE A 281 23.10 -12.99 -18.17
CA PHE A 281 22.10 -14.00 -17.85
C PHE A 281 21.08 -14.09 -18.98
N GLU A 282 20.99 -15.25 -19.63
CA GLU A 282 19.90 -15.58 -20.53
C GLU A 282 18.81 -16.28 -19.72
N GLU A 283 17.62 -15.69 -19.72
CA GLU A 283 16.42 -16.34 -19.21
C GLU A 283 16.06 -17.42 -20.24
N LEU A 284 16.12 -18.69 -19.85
CA LEU A 284 15.60 -19.75 -20.70
C LEU A 284 14.09 -19.53 -20.77
N ASP A 285 13.60 -19.07 -21.93
CA ASP A 285 12.19 -19.16 -22.25
C ASP A 285 11.79 -20.64 -22.11
N GLU A 286 11.03 -20.97 -21.06
CA GLU A 286 10.26 -22.21 -21.04
C GLU A 286 9.27 -22.12 -22.19
N ILE A 287 9.69 -22.67 -23.33
CA ILE A 287 8.80 -23.01 -24.43
C ILE A 287 7.98 -24.22 -23.97
N GLU A 288 6.66 -23.99 -23.92
CA GLU A 288 5.50 -24.88 -23.68
C GLU A 288 5.06 -25.18 -22.24
#